data_AF-A0A7C2H3H8-F1
#
_entry.id   AF-A0A7C2H3H8-F1
#
_cell.length_a   1.000
_cell.length_b   1.000
_cell.length_c   1.000
_cell.angle_alpha   90.00
_cell.angle_beta   90.00
_cell.angle_gamma   90.00
#
_symmetry.space_group_name_H-M   'P 1'
#
loop_
_entity.id
_entity.type
_entity.pdbx_description
1 polymer ?
#
loop_
_entity_poly.entity_id
_entity_poly.type
_entity_poly.pdbx_seq_one_letter_code
_entity_poly.pdbx_strand_id
1 'polypeptide(L)'
;MSAVAGATPGRWRRCCEAWDDALTYLHFRGPHHRFVRTTDVLERLFLELKRRTRVLGIFPNEASALDLATAVILRATQDWALRRYLGMSLLKTLYTKMAT
;
A
#
# COMPACT_ATOMS: atom_id res chain seq x y z
N MET A 1 12.00 -15.50 27.35
CA MET A 1 11.43 -16.20 26.17
C MET A 1 9.92 -16.27 26.33
N SER A 2 9.20 -15.18 26.06
CA SER A 2 7.74 -15.15 26.22
C SER A 2 7.06 -15.43 24.89
N ALA A 3 6.27 -16.50 24.84
CA ALA A 3 5.51 -16.93 23.69
C ALA A 3 4.39 -15.92 23.39
N VAL A 4 4.36 -15.39 22.17
CA VAL A 4 3.22 -14.64 21.65
C VAL A 4 2.09 -15.65 21.40
N ALA A 5 1.27 -15.87 22.43
CA ALA A 5 0.05 -16.65 22.37
C ALA A 5 -0.95 -15.92 21.46
N GLY A 6 -1.23 -16.47 20.28
CA GLY A 6 -2.31 -15.98 19.41
C GLY A 6 -2.14 -16.16 17.91
N ALA A 7 -0.98 -16.61 17.43
CA ALA A 7 -0.78 -16.79 16.00
C ALA A 7 -0.98 -18.24 15.57
N THR A 8 -2.02 -18.46 14.77
CA THR A 8 -2.34 -19.75 14.15
C THR A 8 -1.13 -20.31 13.39
N PRO A 9 -0.85 -21.62 13.45
CA PRO A 9 0.39 -22.21 12.93
C PRO A 9 0.69 -21.91 11.46
N GLY A 10 -0.35 -21.72 10.64
CA GLY A 10 -0.22 -21.40 9.21
C GLY A 10 0.21 -19.96 8.93
N ARG A 11 -0.03 -19.01 9.84
CA ARG A 11 0.34 -17.60 9.65
C ARG A 11 1.86 -17.41 9.70
N TRP A 12 2.53 -18.10 10.63
CA TRP A 12 3.99 -18.03 10.76
C TRP A 12 4.72 -18.63 9.55
N ARG A 13 4.22 -19.75 9.00
CA ARG A 13 4.80 -20.36 7.79
C ARG A 13 4.79 -19.41 6.60
N ARG A 14 3.67 -18.71 6.38
CA ARG A 14 3.57 -17.72 5.30
C ARG A 14 4.48 -16.52 5.50
N CYS A 15 4.69 -16.07 6.74
CA CYS A 15 5.73 -15.06 7.01
C CYS A 15 7.11 -15.58 6.64
N CYS A 16 7.47 -16.80 7.08
CA CYS A 16 8.76 -17.45 6.77
C CYS A 16 9.07 -17.54 5.27
N GLU A 17 8.06 -17.79 4.45
CA GLU A 17 8.20 -17.89 2.98
C GLU A 17 8.34 -16.52 2.29
N ALA A 18 7.77 -15.45 2.88
CA ALA A 18 7.72 -14.11 2.28
C ALA A 18 8.74 -13.11 2.87
N TRP A 19 9.73 -13.56 3.64
CA TRP A 19 10.71 -12.66 4.27
C TRP A 19 11.53 -11.87 3.25
N ASP A 20 11.95 -12.52 2.16
CA ASP A 20 12.77 -11.85 1.13
C ASP A 20 11.99 -10.72 0.46
N ASP A 21 10.72 -10.95 0.14
CA ASP A 21 9.81 -9.92 -0.37
C ASP A 21 9.61 -8.79 0.65
N ALA A 22 9.41 -9.15 1.93
CA ALA A 22 9.22 -8.18 3.00
C ALA A 22 10.46 -7.32 3.29
N LEU A 23 11.67 -7.79 2.96
CA LEU A 23 12.93 -7.06 3.16
C LEU A 23 13.34 -6.24 1.93
N THR A 24 12.67 -6.40 0.79
CA THR A 24 12.99 -5.69 -0.45
C THR A 24 13.01 -4.16 -0.27
N TYR A 25 12.21 -3.60 0.66
CA TYR A 25 12.24 -2.15 0.90
C TYR A 25 13.56 -1.62 1.49
N LEU A 26 14.40 -2.48 2.06
CA LEU A 26 15.70 -2.09 2.62
C LEU A 26 16.70 -1.68 1.54
N HIS A 27 16.47 -2.04 0.28
CA HIS A 27 17.26 -1.55 -0.85
C HIS A 27 17.12 -0.04 -1.07
N PHE A 28 16.02 0.57 -0.58
CA PHE A 28 15.87 2.02 -0.60
C PHE A 28 16.70 2.68 0.49
N ARG A 29 17.04 3.97 0.35
CA ARG A 29 17.71 4.73 1.42
C ARG A 29 16.74 4.98 2.59
N GLY A 30 17.30 5.08 3.80
CA GLY A 30 16.57 5.24 5.07
C GLY A 30 15.40 6.24 5.06
N PRO A 31 15.51 7.43 4.45
CA PRO A 31 14.39 8.38 4.38
C PRO A 31 13.12 7.84 3.68
N HIS A 32 13.25 6.83 2.81
CA HIS A 32 12.12 6.24 2.10
C HIS A 32 11.47 5.07 2.84
N HIS A 33 12.18 4.43 3.77
CA HIS A 33 11.67 3.26 4.49
C HIS A 33 10.34 3.55 5.19
N ARG A 34 10.19 4.75 5.75
CA ARG A 34 8.95 5.18 6.41
C ARG A 34 7.71 5.08 5.50
N PHE A 35 7.86 5.37 4.21
CA PHE A 35 6.75 5.39 3.26
C PHE A 35 6.54 4.05 2.58
N VAL A 36 7.61 3.28 2.34
CA VAL A 36 7.53 1.99 1.64
C VAL A 36 7.09 0.86 2.58
N ARG A 37 7.45 0.93 3.87
CA ARG A 37 7.14 -0.12 4.85
C ARG A 37 5.66 -0.19 5.22
N THR A 38 4.90 0.89 5.09
CA THR A 38 3.51 0.94 5.58
C THR A 38 2.49 1.00 4.44
N THR A 39 1.35 0.36 4.66
CA THR A 39 0.19 0.32 3.75
C THR A 39 -0.91 1.29 4.15
N ASP A 40 -0.65 2.18 5.12
CA ASP A 40 -1.64 3.06 5.75
C ASP A 40 -2.45 3.89 4.73
N VAL A 41 -1.79 4.36 3.66
CA VAL A 41 -2.44 5.16 2.61
C VAL A 41 -3.43 4.32 1.81
N LEU A 42 -3.07 3.09 1.47
CA LEU A 42 -3.94 2.16 0.75
C LEU A 42 -5.08 1.67 1.63
N GLU A 43 -4.80 1.36 2.90
CA GLU A 43 -5.83 0.96 3.87
C GLU A 43 -6.87 2.07 4.05
N ARG A 44 -6.43 3.33 4.17
CA ARG A 44 -7.32 4.49 4.23
C ARG A 44 -8.16 4.64 2.96
N LEU A 45 -7.58 4.40 1.78
CA LEU A 45 -8.31 4.41 0.51
C LEU A 45 -9.38 3.32 0.46
N PHE A 46 -9.03 2.07 0.83
CA PHE A 46 -9.99 0.96 0.84
C PHE A 46 -11.09 1.15 1.87
N LEU A 47 -10.78 1.74 3.03
CA LEU A 47 -11.80 2.12 4.01
C LEU A 47 -12.77 3.17 3.47
N GLU A 48 -12.28 4.16 2.72
CA GLU A 48 -13.15 5.15 2.08
C GLU A 48 -14.05 4.52 1.02
N LEU A 49 -13.49 3.63 0.19
CA LEU A 49 -14.28 2.87 -0.79
C LEU A 49 -15.38 2.06 -0.08
N LYS A 50 -15.03 1.34 0.99
CA LYS A 50 -15.99 0.56 1.80
C LYS A 50 -17.06 1.42 2.46
N ARG A 51 -16.74 2.64 2.89
CA ARG A 51 -17.72 3.58 3.45
C ARG A 51 -18.72 4.04 2.38
N ARG A 52 -18.25 4.39 1.19
CA ARG A 52 -19.12 4.87 0.10
C ARG A 52 -20.01 3.78 -0.48
N THR A 53 -19.48 2.57 -0.62
CA THR A 53 -20.30 1.42 -1.04
C THR A 53 -21.38 1.08 0.00
N ARG A 54 -21.07 1.20 1.29
CA ARG A 54 -22.04 1.00 2.37
C ARG A 54 -23.20 2.02 2.34
N VAL A 55 -22.95 3.25 1.93
CA VAL A 55 -24.00 4.29 1.83
C VAL A 55 -24.98 3.99 0.69
N LEU A 56 -24.48 3.47 -0.44
CA LEU A 56 -25.32 3.18 -1.61
C LEU A 56 -26.18 1.92 -1.42
N GLY A 57 -25.68 0.93 -0.67
CA GLY A 57 -26.44 -0.26 -0.28
C GLY A 57 -26.64 -1.29 -1.40
N ILE A 58 -27.23 -0.88 -2.53
CA ILE A 58 -27.51 -1.73 -3.70
C ILE A 58 -27.07 -0.98 -4.96
N PHE A 59 -26.34 -1.67 -5.84
CA PHE A 59 -25.94 -1.13 -7.14
C PHE A 59 -26.88 -1.64 -8.25
N PRO A 60 -27.27 -0.78 -9.21
CA PRO A 60 -28.14 -1.19 -10.31
C PRO A 60 -27.44 -2.10 -11.33
N ASN A 61 -26.12 -1.98 -11.47
CA ASN A 61 -25.29 -2.86 -12.31
C ASN A 61 -23.83 -2.87 -11.80
N GLU A 62 -23.03 -3.80 -12.32
CA GLU A 62 -21.60 -3.92 -11.97
C GLU A 62 -20.79 -2.70 -12.43
N ALA A 63 -21.13 -2.14 -13.59
CA ALA A 63 -20.47 -0.94 -14.14
C ALA A 63 -20.56 0.26 -13.19
N SER A 64 -21.70 0.46 -12.52
CA SER A 64 -21.91 1.55 -11.56
C SER A 64 -21.03 1.41 -10.31
N ALA A 65 -20.77 0.17 -9.89
CA ALA A 65 -19.84 -0.10 -8.79
C ALA A 65 -18.39 0.20 -9.20
N LEU A 66 -18.02 -0.16 -10.44
CA LEU A 66 -16.72 0.18 -11.02
C LEU A 66 -16.55 1.69 -11.21
N ASP A 67 -17.57 2.39 -11.66
CA ASP A 67 -17.55 3.85 -11.85
C ASP A 67 -17.34 4.56 -10.51
N LEU A 68 -18.02 4.11 -9.44
CA LEU A 68 -17.80 4.64 -8.10
C LEU A 68 -16.34 4.40 -7.64
N ALA A 69 -15.85 3.17 -7.78
CA ALA A 69 -14.49 2.84 -7.38
C ALA A 69 -13.46 3.70 -8.14
N THR A 70 -13.67 3.84 -9.45
CA THR A 70 -12.83 4.66 -10.33
C THR A 70 -12.86 6.13 -9.91
N ALA A 71 -14.03 6.68 -9.64
CA ALA A 71 -14.18 8.06 -9.17
C ALA A 71 -13.47 8.32 -7.83
N VAL A 72 -13.53 7.37 -6.89
CA VAL A 72 -12.83 7.44 -5.60
C VAL A 72 -11.31 7.41 -5.79
N ILE A 73 -10.83 6.49 -6.63
CA ILE A 73 -9.40 6.37 -6.93
C ILE A 73 -8.90 7.63 -7.63
N LEU A 74 -9.59 8.11 -8.67
CA LEU A 74 -9.23 9.33 -9.40
C LEU A 74 -9.08 10.53 -8.45
N ARG A 75 -10.03 10.70 -7.52
CA ARG A 75 -9.94 11.78 -6.55
C ARG A 75 -8.75 11.64 -5.62
N ALA A 76 -8.48 10.44 -5.11
CA ALA A 76 -7.31 10.19 -4.29
C ALA A 76 -6.00 10.42 -5.07
N THR A 77 -5.95 10.01 -6.34
CA THR A 77 -4.79 10.25 -7.21
C THR A 77 -4.56 11.73 -7.44
N GLN A 78 -5.60 12.54 -7.63
CA GLN A 78 -5.48 14.01 -7.73
C GLN A 78 -4.88 14.61 -6.46
N ASP A 79 -5.33 14.17 -5.29
CA ASP A 79 -4.78 14.63 -4.00
C ASP A 79 -3.32 14.22 -3.81
N TRP A 80 -2.94 13.03 -4.30
CA TRP A 80 -1.58 12.51 -4.19
C TRP A 80 -0.62 13.09 -5.22
N ALA A 81 -1.10 13.45 -6.41
CA ALA A 81 -0.28 14.03 -7.48
C ALA A 81 0.46 15.30 -7.03
N LEU A 82 -0.14 16.06 -6.11
CA LEU A 82 0.45 17.28 -5.56
C LEU A 82 1.49 17.01 -4.45
N ARG A 83 1.60 15.78 -3.95
CA ARG A 83 2.45 15.43 -2.81
C ARG A 83 3.70 14.69 -3.23
N ARG A 84 4.86 15.13 -2.75
CA ARG A 84 6.14 14.41 -2.91
C ARG A 84 6.44 13.56 -1.68
N TYR A 85 6.13 12.26 -1.77
CA TYR A 85 6.41 11.29 -0.70
C TYR A 85 7.84 10.73 -0.76
N LEU A 86 8.45 10.69 -1.96
CA LEU A 86 9.81 10.23 -2.16
C LEU A 86 10.68 11.38 -2.68
N GLY A 87 11.82 11.59 -2.02
CA GLY A 87 12.88 12.50 -2.49
C GLY A 87 13.50 12.00 -3.79
N MET A 88 13.31 12.77 -4.88
CA MET A 88 13.80 12.40 -6.22
C MET A 88 15.32 12.33 -6.34
N SER A 89 16.07 13.08 -5.53
CA SER A 89 17.53 13.04 -5.49
C SER A 89 18.06 11.67 -5.06
N LEU A 90 17.46 11.09 -4.02
CA LEU A 90 17.84 9.80 -3.47
C LEU A 90 17.46 8.64 -4.41
N LEU A 91 16.31 8.75 -5.10
CA LEU A 91 15.90 7.77 -6.11
C LEU A 91 16.82 7.74 -7.33
N LYS A 92 17.26 8.91 -7.82
CA LYS A 92 18.23 8.99 -8.93
C LYS A 92 19.53 8.26 -8.60
N THR A 93 20.05 8.43 -7.38
CA THR A 93 21.25 7.70 -6.93
C THR A 93 21.08 6.18 -6.97
N LEU A 94 19.91 5.66 -6.61
CA LEU A 94 19.64 4.21 -6.66
C LEU A 94 19.59 3.71 -8.10
N TYR A 95 18.89 4.42 -8.99
CA TYR A 95 18.80 4.04 -10.40
C TYR A 95 20.16 3.99 -11.09
N THR A 96 21.00 5.01 -10.86
CA THR A 96 22.36 5.06 -11.41
C THR A 96 23.23 3.91 -10.89
N LYS A 97 23.06 3.52 -9.61
CA LYS A 97 23.78 2.40 -9.00
C LYS A 97 23.33 1.03 -9.53
N MET A 98 22.08 0.90 -10.00
CA MET A 98 21.56 -0.33 -10.60
C MET A 98 21.91 -0.47 -12.09
N ALA A 99 22.18 0.65 -12.77
CA ALA A 99 22.54 0.69 -14.18
C ALA A 99 24.05 0.54 -14.46
N THR A 100 24.86 0.44 -13.41
CA THR A 100 26.31 0.18 -13.45
C THR A 100 26.56 -1.23 -12.92
#